data_AF-A0A951IBK1-F1
#
_entry.id   AF-A0A951IBK1-F1
#
_cell.length_a   1.000
_cell.length_b   1.000
_cell.length_c   1.000
_cell.angle_alpha   90.00
_cell.angle_beta   90.00
_cell.angle_gamma   90.00
#
_symmetry.space_group_name_H-M   'P 1'
#
loop_
_entity.id
_entity.type
_entity.pdbx_description
1 polymer ?
#
loop_
_entity_poly.entity_id
_entity_poly.type
_entity_poly.pdbx_seq_one_letter_code
_entity_poly.pdbx_strand_id
1 'polypeptide(L)' 'MPASFEILPATPTDAAALSVLVNSAYRGEGSKKGWTTEADLLGGQRTDEATLREMISAAGNTILKYLDEKGQPAGCVYLQ' A
#
# COMPACT_ATOMS: atom_id res chain seq x y z
N MET A 1 -22.12 -13.97 9.05
CA MET A 1 -21.03 -13.82 10.04
C MET A 1 -20.45 -12.45 9.79
N PRO A 2 -20.25 -11.57 10.80
CA PRO A 2 -19.71 -10.26 10.50
C PRO A 2 -18.29 -10.44 9.96
N ALA A 3 -18.03 -9.82 8.82
CA ALA A 3 -16.70 -9.61 8.28
C ALA A 3 -15.83 -8.98 9.38
N SER A 4 -14.87 -9.72 9.92
CA SER A 4 -13.93 -9.18 10.89
C SER A 4 -12.95 -8.29 10.16
N PHE A 5 -13.17 -6.99 10.24
CA PHE A 5 -12.28 -6.00 9.68
C PHE A 5 -11.30 -5.54 10.76
N GLU A 6 -10.02 -5.80 10.56
CA GLU A 6 -8.98 -5.50 11.55
C GLU A 6 -7.95 -4.53 10.97
N ILE A 7 -7.68 -3.46 11.74
CA ILE A 7 -6.59 -2.53 11.47
C ILE A 7 -5.46 -2.90 12.43
N LEU A 8 -4.31 -3.27 11.88
CA LEU A 8 -3.16 -3.73 12.64
C LEU A 8 -1.90 -2.98 12.20
N PRO A 9 -0.91 -2.79 13.09
CA PRO A 9 0.40 -2.33 12.65
C PRO A 9 1.01 -3.34 11.66
N ALA A 10 1.55 -2.82 10.57
CA ALA A 10 2.26 -3.61 9.59
C ALA A 10 3.63 -4.02 10.14
N THR A 11 4.00 -5.25 9.83
CA THR A 11 5.29 -5.83 10.19
C THR A 11 6.17 -5.91 8.94
N PRO A 12 7.50 -6.04 9.07
CA PRO A 12 8.39 -6.12 7.90
C PRO A 12 8.08 -7.30 6.96
N THR A 13 7.34 -8.32 7.42
CA THR A 13 6.85 -9.43 6.58
C THR A 13 5.67 -9.02 5.68
N ASP A 14 4.96 -7.94 6.00
CA ASP A 14 3.87 -7.41 5.17
C ASP A 14 4.35 -6.54 4.01
N ALA A 15 5.64 -6.15 4.02
CA ALA A 15 6.20 -5.22 3.04
C ALA A 15 5.99 -5.65 1.59
N ALA A 16 6.08 -6.95 1.28
CA ALA A 16 5.80 -7.47 -0.06
C ALA A 16 4.35 -7.22 -0.48
N ALA A 17 3.40 -7.59 0.37
CA ALA A 17 1.97 -7.46 0.08
C ALA A 17 1.54 -5.99 0.01
N LEU A 18 2.09 -5.15 0.90
CA LEU A 18 1.89 -3.71 0.89
C LEU A 18 2.48 -3.05 -0.36
N SER A 19 3.66 -3.48 -0.81
CA SER A 19 4.26 -2.97 -2.06
C SER A 19 3.33 -3.22 -3.24
N VAL A 20 2.79 -4.45 -3.37
CA VAL A 20 1.83 -4.79 -4.43
C VAL A 20 0.57 -3.93 -4.32
N LEU A 21 0.02 -3.79 -3.11
CA LEU A 21 -1.17 -2.99 -2.87
C LEU A 21 -0.97 -1.51 -3.23
N VAL A 22 0.10 -0.88 -2.71
CA VAL A 22 0.43 0.52 -2.99
C VAL A 22 0.64 0.72 -4.49
N ASN A 23 1.45 -0.12 -5.13
CA ASN A 23 1.68 -0.01 -6.58
C ASN A 23 0.38 -0.24 -7.38
N SER A 24 -0.51 -1.12 -6.93
CA SER A 24 -1.83 -1.33 -7.57
C SER A 24 -2.77 -0.13 -7.39
N ALA A 25 -2.77 0.53 -6.23
CA ALA A 25 -3.61 1.69 -5.95
C ALA A 25 -3.25 2.89 -6.85
N TYR A 26 -1.96 3.06 -7.15
CA TYR A 26 -1.50 4.06 -8.12
C TYR A 26 -1.76 3.68 -9.58
N ARG A 27 -2.02 2.39 -9.88
CA ARG A 27 -2.31 1.88 -11.22
C ARG A 27 -3.81 1.67 -11.48
N GLY A 28 -4.66 1.71 -10.45
CA GLY A 28 -6.10 1.43 -10.51
C GLY A 28 -6.97 2.64 -10.90
N GLU A 29 -7.70 2.49 -12.01
CA GLU A 29 -8.96 3.17 -12.40
C GLU A 29 -9.09 4.71 -12.49
N GLY A 30 -8.04 5.51 -12.27
CA GLY A 30 -8.04 6.94 -12.66
C GLY A 30 -7.56 7.22 -14.10
N SER A 31 -6.66 6.38 -14.61
CA SER A 31 -5.83 6.72 -15.79
C SER A 31 -6.45 6.35 -17.15
N LYS A 32 -7.76 6.13 -17.24
CA LYS A 32 -8.41 5.80 -18.53
C LYS A 32 -9.46 6.79 -19.04
N LYS A 33 -9.81 7.87 -18.32
CA LYS A 33 -10.87 8.81 -18.76
C LYS A 33 -10.69 10.29 -18.38
N GLY A 34 -9.47 10.84 -18.30
CA GLY A 34 -9.26 12.26 -18.02
C GLY A 34 -8.03 12.86 -18.70
N TRP A 35 -8.18 14.07 -19.24
CA TRP A 35 -7.34 14.84 -20.18
C TRP A 35 -5.91 15.22 -19.72
N THR A 36 -5.12 14.34 -19.10
CA THR A 36 -3.68 14.62 -18.89
C THR A 36 -2.83 13.38 -19.12
N THR A 37 -2.14 13.35 -20.26
CA THR A 37 -1.17 12.34 -20.69
C THR A 37 0.13 12.42 -19.87
N GLU A 38 0.05 12.40 -18.54
CA GLU A 38 1.20 12.49 -17.62
C GLU A 38 1.50 11.15 -16.92
N ALA A 39 0.66 10.13 -17.15
CA ALA A 39 0.89 8.76 -16.66
C ALA A 39 2.13 8.07 -17.26
N ASP A 40 2.72 8.64 -18.31
CA ASP A 40 3.94 8.15 -18.95
C ASP A 40 5.23 8.75 -18.34
N LEU A 41 5.14 9.93 -17.70
CA LEU A 41 6.30 10.59 -17.08
C LEU A 41 6.67 10.00 -15.70
N LEU A 42 5.79 9.20 -15.11
CA LEU A 42 6.00 8.49 -13.85
C LEU A 42 5.74 6.99 -14.03
N GLY A 43 6.32 6.41 -15.08
CA GLY A 43 6.40 4.96 -15.29
C GLY A 43 7.38 4.29 -14.34
N GLY A 44 7.09 4.30 -13.04
CA GLY A 44 7.96 3.69 -12.03
C GLY A 44 7.18 3.08 -10.88
N GLN A 45 7.74 2.04 -10.27
CA GLN A 45 7.33 1.58 -8.95
C GLN A 45 7.40 2.76 -7.98
N ARG A 46 6.30 3.10 -7.31
CA ARG A 46 6.30 4.20 -6.32
C ARG A 46 7.06 3.80 -5.06
N THR A 47 7.14 2.49 -4.81
CA THR A 47 7.70 1.92 -3.60
C THR A 47 8.06 0.47 -3.89
N ASP A 48 9.13 0.00 -3.25
CA ASP A 48 9.58 -1.39 -3.27
C ASP A 48 9.49 -2.01 -1.86
N GLU A 49 9.61 -3.33 -1.77
CA GLU A 49 9.64 -4.05 -0.50
C GLU A 49 10.75 -3.49 0.41
N ALA A 50 11.93 -3.23 -0.15
CA ALA A 50 13.07 -2.70 0.61
C ALA A 50 12.73 -1.36 1.28
N THR A 51 12.16 -0.41 0.50
CA THR A 51 11.76 0.90 1.00
C THR A 51 10.68 0.80 2.08
N LEU A 52 9.69 -0.10 1.91
CA LEU A 52 8.67 -0.33 2.94
C LEU A 52 9.25 -0.91 4.22
N ARG A 53 10.21 -1.83 4.13
CA ARG A 53 10.88 -2.39 5.32
C ARG A 53 11.65 -1.32 6.08
N GLU A 54 12.32 -0.41 5.37
CA GLU A 54 13.00 0.73 5.99
C GLU A 54 12.01 1.68 6.66
N MET A 55 10.88 1.99 6.00
CA MET A 55 9.82 2.82 6.57
C MET A 55 9.17 2.19 7.82
N ILE A 56 8.95 0.87 7.83
CA ILE A 56 8.41 0.15 8.99
C ILE A 56 9.42 0.10 10.14
N SER A 57 10.72 0.04 9.83
CA SER A 57 11.79 -0.04 10.84
C SER A 57 12.22 1.33 11.39
N ALA A 58 11.82 2.42 10.73
CA ALA A 58 12.14 3.78 11.15
C ALA A 58 11.38 4.15 12.43
N ALA A 59 12.11 4.59 13.46
CA ALA A 59 11.53 5.00 14.73
C ALA A 59 10.66 6.26 14.56
N GLY A 60 9.42 6.21 15.03
CA GLY A 60 8.43 7.28 14.89
C GLY A 60 7.46 7.08 13.73
N ASN A 61 7.78 6.17 12.80
CA ASN A 61 6.90 5.83 11.70
C ASN A 61 6.04 4.62 12.07
N THR A 62 4.78 4.61 11.63
CA THR A 62 3.91 3.45 11.78
C THR A 62 3.09 3.28 10.52
N ILE A 63 3.23 2.11 9.90
CA ILE A 63 2.33 1.71 8.83
C ILE A 63 1.20 0.90 9.46
N LEU A 64 -0.04 1.31 9.22
CA LEU A 64 -1.21 0.49 9.56
C LEU A 64 -1.69 -0.21 8.29
N LYS A 65 -2.02 -1.49 8.42
CA LYS A 65 -2.64 -2.29 7.36
C LYS A 65 -4.08 -2.62 7.77
N TYR A 66 -4.95 -2.61 6.78
CA TYR A 66 -6.33 -3.05 6.90
C TYR A 66 -6.47 -4.42 6.25
N LEU A 67 -6.90 -5.41 7.01
CA LEU A 67 -7.14 -6.76 6.52
C LEU A 67 -8.62 -6.94 6.16
N ASP A 68 -8.85 -7.49 4.97
CA ASP A 68 -10.18 -7.92 4.51
C ASP A 68 -10.56 -9.29 5.12
N GLU A 69 -11.78 -9.78 4.85
CA GLU A 69 -12.32 -11.06 5.33
C GLU A 69 -11.43 -12.27 5.03
N LYS A 70 -10.57 -12.17 4.01
CA LYS A 70 -9.60 -13.20 3.62
C LYS A 70 -8.24 -13.09 4.31
N GLY A 71 -8.07 -12.15 5.24
CA GLY A 71 -6.78 -11.85 5.87
C GLY A 71 -5.77 -11.22 4.92
N GLN A 72 -6.24 -10.65 3.80
CA GLN A 72 -5.40 -9.98 2.81
C GLN A 72 -5.41 -8.48 3.06
N PRO A 73 -4.28 -7.77 2.93
CA PRO A 73 -4.27 -6.32 3.04
C PRO A 73 -5.12 -5.74 1.91
N ALA A 74 -6.20 -5.04 2.26
CA ALA A 74 -7.05 -4.32 1.32
C ALA A 74 -6.82 -2.79 1.41
N GLY A 75 -6.06 -2.33 2.40
CA GLY A 75 -5.62 -0.94 2.49
C GLY A 75 -4.41 -0.79 3.41
N CYS A 76 -3.69 0.32 3.26
CA CYS A 76 -2.66 0.70 4.22
C CYS A 76 -2.55 2.23 4.33
N VAL A 77 -2.11 2.70 5.49
CA VAL A 77 -1.79 4.11 5.74
C VAL A 77 -0.43 4.22 6.40
N TYR A 78 0.37 5.17 5.94
CA TYR A 78 1.66 5.53 6.52
C TYR A 78 1.48 6.74 7.44
N LEU A 79 1.90 6.58 8.70
CA LEU A 79 1.88 7.63 9.73
C LEU A 79 3.33 7.98 10.07
N GLN A 80 3.64 9.28 10.06
CA GLN A 80 4.93 9.89 10.38
C GLN A 80 4.70 11.09 11.29
#